data_AF-A0A173KWG0-F1
#
_entry.id   AF-A0A173KWG0-F1
#
_cell.length_a   1.000
_cell.length_b   1.000
_cell.length_c   1.000
_cell.angle_alpha   90.00
_cell.angle_beta   90.00
_cell.angle_gamma   90.00
#
_symmetry.space_group_name_H-M   'P 1'
#
loop_
_entity.id
_entity.type
_entity.pdbx_description
1 polymer ?
#
loop_
_entity_poly.entity_id
_entity_poly.type
_entity_poly.pdbx_seq_one_letter_code
_entity_poly.pdbx_strand_id
1 'polypeptide(L)'
;MGHPLSMDLRTRLLAAIDGGLSCRGAAARFGVAPSTAIRWQAQRLETGGFGPKPQGGDMRSRRVEERAADILALWEARKDISLEELRIALAEAGLTVSVAGLHRFFARRGMTRKKRDWDAIEQDRPDVLRQRHYWFENQVDLEPERLVFIDETWTATNMTRSHGRCARGERLRMGYPHGRGDARQRGAEGSGIKKCMTRPVPARADWW
;
A
#
# COMPACT_ATOMS: atom_id res chain seq x y z
N MET A 1 9.04 -12.53 -29.28
CA MET A 1 8.49 -11.22 -29.70
C MET A 1 9.55 -10.51 -30.53
N GLY A 2 9.18 -9.86 -31.63
CA GLY A 2 10.14 -9.16 -32.48
C GLY A 2 10.55 -7.80 -31.88
N HIS A 3 11.85 -7.57 -31.73
CA HIS A 3 12.37 -6.27 -31.29
C HIS A 3 12.23 -5.23 -32.42
N PRO A 4 11.88 -3.98 -32.11
CA PRO A 4 11.85 -2.93 -33.10
C PRO A 4 13.29 -2.66 -33.57
N LEU A 5 13.46 -2.40 -34.87
CA LEU A 5 14.74 -1.91 -35.41
C LEU A 5 15.20 -0.65 -34.67
N SER A 6 16.51 -0.42 -34.59
CA SER A 6 17.10 0.67 -33.79
C SER A 6 16.69 2.06 -34.29
N MET A 7 16.68 3.05 -33.39
CA MET A 7 16.40 4.45 -33.76
C MET A 7 17.44 5.04 -34.71
N ASP A 8 18.70 4.64 -34.55
CA ASP A 8 19.79 5.05 -35.43
C ASP A 8 19.53 4.58 -36.88
N LEU A 9 19.11 3.32 -37.08
CA LEU A 9 18.78 2.80 -38.41
C LEU A 9 17.61 3.57 -39.03
N ARG A 10 16.56 3.88 -38.26
CA ARG A 10 15.44 4.70 -38.74
C ARG A 10 15.90 6.09 -39.17
N THR A 11 16.73 6.73 -38.36
CA THR A 11 17.23 8.09 -38.58
C THR A 11 18.05 8.16 -39.86
N ARG A 12 19.01 7.25 -40.03
CA ARG A 12 19.86 7.20 -41.24
C ARG A 12 19.06 6.89 -42.51
N LEU A 13 18.08 5.99 -42.42
CA LEU A 13 17.21 5.66 -43.54
C LEU A 13 16.38 6.87 -43.97
N LEU A 14 15.76 7.57 -43.02
CA LEU A 14 14.92 8.74 -43.31
C LEU A 14 15.75 9.93 -43.82
N ALA A 15 16.96 10.15 -43.29
CA ALA A 15 17.88 11.16 -43.81
C ALA A 15 18.28 10.89 -45.26
N ALA A 16 18.41 9.62 -45.65
CA ALA A 16 18.69 9.24 -47.04
C ALA A 16 17.48 9.52 -47.97
N ILE A 17 16.25 9.37 -47.47
CA ILE A 17 15.03 9.77 -48.18
C ILE A 17 14.99 11.29 -48.35
N ASP A 18 15.30 12.05 -47.29
CA ASP A 18 15.40 13.51 -47.36
C ASP A 18 16.48 13.97 -48.35
N GLY A 19 17.54 13.18 -48.49
CA GLY A 19 18.59 13.36 -49.51
C GLY A 19 18.20 12.95 -50.94
N GLY A 20 16.93 12.62 -51.20
CA GLY A 20 16.38 12.38 -52.53
C GLY A 20 16.20 10.91 -52.94
N LEU A 21 16.50 9.94 -52.06
CA LEU A 21 16.22 8.53 -52.35
C LEU A 21 14.72 8.21 -52.20
N SER A 22 14.21 7.35 -53.08
CA SER A 22 12.88 6.76 -52.86
C SER A 22 12.88 5.85 -51.63
N CYS A 23 11.72 5.63 -51.00
CA CYS A 23 11.59 4.70 -49.88
C CYS A 23 12.14 3.30 -50.21
N ARG A 24 11.94 2.80 -51.44
CA ARG A 24 12.51 1.52 -51.89
C ARG A 24 14.03 1.58 -52.06
N GLY A 25 14.56 2.69 -52.59
CA GLY A 25 16.01 2.89 -52.74
C GLY A 25 16.72 2.96 -51.38
N ALA A 26 16.15 3.69 -50.42
CA ALA A 26 16.66 3.73 -49.06
C ALA A 26 16.56 2.36 -48.38
N ALA A 27 15.44 1.66 -48.52
CA ALA A 27 15.27 0.30 -48.00
C ALA A 27 16.35 -0.67 -48.52
N ALA A 28 16.63 -0.65 -49.84
CA ALA A 28 17.69 -1.45 -50.45
C ALA A 28 19.09 -1.08 -49.90
N ARG A 29 19.39 0.22 -49.77
CA ARG A 29 20.67 0.71 -49.24
C ARG A 29 20.95 0.25 -47.81
N PHE A 30 19.93 0.21 -46.97
CA PHE A 30 20.06 -0.10 -45.54
C PHE A 30 19.67 -1.54 -45.17
N GLY A 31 19.34 -2.40 -46.15
CA GLY A 31 18.97 -3.80 -45.91
C GLY A 31 17.66 -3.96 -45.14
N VAL A 32 16.71 -3.04 -45.30
CA VAL A 32 15.40 -3.04 -44.63
C VAL A 32 14.31 -3.41 -45.63
N ALA A 33 13.25 -4.09 -45.19
CA ALA A 33 12.10 -4.36 -46.06
C ALA A 33 11.45 -3.05 -46.57
N PRO A 34 11.10 -2.93 -47.86
CA PRO A 34 10.48 -1.72 -48.42
C PRO A 34 9.23 -1.24 -47.67
N SER A 35 8.40 -2.17 -47.21
CA SER A 35 7.20 -1.88 -46.42
C SER A 35 7.51 -1.18 -45.08
N THR A 36 8.65 -1.51 -44.46
CA THR A 36 9.11 -0.87 -43.22
C THR A 36 9.56 0.56 -43.46
N ALA A 37 10.34 0.81 -44.53
CA ALA A 37 10.75 2.16 -44.90
C ALA A 37 9.53 3.06 -45.23
N ILE A 38 8.57 2.54 -45.99
CA ILE A 38 7.31 3.23 -46.30
C ILE A 38 6.55 3.57 -45.02
N ARG A 39 6.43 2.62 -44.09
CA ARG A 39 5.75 2.85 -42.80
C ARG A 39 6.43 3.92 -41.95
N TRP A 40 7.77 3.96 -41.91
CA TRP A 40 8.48 5.00 -41.15
C TRP A 40 8.30 6.38 -41.77
N GLN A 41 8.35 6.48 -43.09
CA GLN A 41 8.11 7.75 -43.78
C GLN A 41 6.66 8.22 -43.60
N ALA A 42 5.68 7.31 -43.72
CA ALA A 42 4.27 7.63 -43.47
C ALA A 42 4.05 8.12 -42.03
N GLN A 43 4.58 7.40 -41.04
CA GLN A 43 4.48 7.80 -39.62
C GLN A 43 5.09 9.19 -39.36
N ARG A 44 6.24 9.49 -39.98
CA ARG A 44 6.89 10.81 -39.89
C ARG A 44 6.03 11.91 -40.51
N LEU A 45 5.41 11.66 -41.65
CA LEU A 45 4.54 12.65 -42.31
C LEU A 45 3.24 12.88 -41.52
N GLU A 46 2.67 11.83 -40.92
CA GLU A 46 1.41 11.93 -40.16
C GLU A 46 1.60 12.55 -38.77
N THR A 47 2.68 12.20 -38.07
CA THR A 47 2.84 12.50 -36.63
C THR A 47 4.08 13.32 -36.29
N GLY A 48 4.97 13.58 -37.26
CA GLY A 48 6.30 14.17 -37.04
C GLY A 48 7.33 13.21 -36.44
N GLY A 49 6.87 12.11 -35.84
CA GLY A 49 7.72 11.09 -35.20
C GLY A 49 7.82 9.81 -36.03
N PHE A 50 8.91 9.08 -35.83
CA PHE A 50 9.15 7.76 -36.45
C PHE A 50 9.68 6.74 -35.43
N GLY A 51 9.51 7.04 -34.14
CA GLY A 51 9.84 6.12 -33.05
C GLY A 51 8.99 4.85 -33.09
N PRO A 52 9.52 3.72 -32.59
CA PRO A 52 8.73 2.51 -32.45
C PRO A 52 7.58 2.78 -31.47
N LYS A 53 6.39 2.26 -31.80
CA LYS A 53 5.25 2.31 -30.87
C LYS A 53 5.59 1.47 -29.62
N PRO A 54 5.08 1.85 -28.43
CA PRO A 54 5.22 1.04 -27.23
C PRO A 54 4.80 -0.41 -27.52
N GLN A 55 5.69 -1.36 -27.23
CA GLN A 55 5.42 -2.79 -27.41
C GLN A 55 4.91 -3.38 -26.10
N GLY A 56 3.78 -4.06 -26.16
CA GLY A 56 3.13 -4.63 -24.99
C GLY A 56 2.42 -3.58 -24.13
N GLY A 57 2.00 -3.99 -22.93
CA GLY A 57 1.21 -3.16 -22.03
C GLY A 57 0.01 -3.93 -21.45
N ASP A 58 -0.54 -3.41 -20.35
CA ASP A 58 -1.71 -3.99 -19.71
C ASP A 58 -2.97 -3.69 -20.53
N MET A 59 -3.42 -4.65 -21.35
CA MET A 59 -4.66 -4.52 -22.11
C MET A 59 -5.91 -4.99 -21.34
N ARG A 60 -5.73 -5.57 -20.15
CA ARG A 60 -6.81 -6.25 -19.41
C ARG A 60 -7.22 -5.54 -18.13
N SER A 61 -6.49 -4.52 -17.70
CA SER A 61 -6.79 -3.77 -16.48
C SER A 61 -7.90 -2.74 -16.61
N ARG A 62 -8.26 -2.33 -17.83
CA ARG A 62 -9.15 -1.19 -18.06
C ARG A 62 -10.42 -1.21 -17.17
N ARG A 63 -11.13 -2.33 -17.12
CA ARG A 63 -12.32 -2.51 -16.29
C ARG A 63 -12.07 -2.33 -14.78
N VAL A 64 -10.89 -2.74 -14.30
CA VAL A 64 -10.49 -2.58 -12.89
C VAL A 64 -10.09 -1.14 -12.61
N GLU A 65 -9.42 -0.49 -13.57
CA GLU A 65 -9.01 0.90 -13.48
C GLU A 65 -10.21 1.88 -13.49
N GLU A 66 -11.25 1.59 -14.28
CA GLU A 66 -12.49 2.36 -14.31
C GLU A 66 -13.22 2.38 -12.94
N ARG A 67 -13.02 1.34 -12.11
CA ARG A 67 -13.58 1.21 -10.76
C ARG A 67 -12.52 1.42 -9.66
N ALA A 68 -11.38 2.03 -9.98
CA ALA A 68 -10.26 2.16 -9.04
C ALA A 68 -10.64 2.87 -7.74
N ALA A 69 -11.49 3.90 -7.82
CA ALA A 69 -11.94 4.67 -6.67
C ALA A 69 -12.67 3.78 -5.64
N ASP A 70 -13.56 2.90 -6.09
CA ASP A 70 -14.32 2.02 -5.20
C ASP A 70 -13.43 0.99 -4.52
N ILE A 71 -12.46 0.44 -5.25
CA ILE A 71 -11.48 -0.51 -4.71
C ILE A 71 -10.64 0.18 -3.60
N LEU A 72 -10.20 1.41 -3.85
CA LEU A 72 -9.42 2.19 -2.90
C LEU A 72 -10.27 2.63 -1.70
N ALA A 73 -11.53 3.00 -1.89
CA ALA A 73 -12.44 3.36 -0.81
C ALA A 73 -12.70 2.18 0.14
N LEU A 74 -12.94 0.98 -0.41
CA LEU A 74 -13.10 -0.24 0.39
C LEU A 74 -11.83 -0.61 1.16
N TRP A 75 -10.65 -0.41 0.55
CA TRP A 75 -9.38 -0.61 1.24
C TRP A 75 -9.14 0.46 2.32
N GLU A 76 -9.43 1.74 2.06
CA GLU A 76 -9.20 2.82 3.03
C GLU A 76 -10.07 2.63 4.28
N ALA A 77 -11.32 2.21 4.09
CA ALA A 77 -12.24 1.87 5.18
C ALA A 77 -11.74 0.67 6.03
N ARG A 78 -10.99 -0.26 5.44
CA ARG A 78 -10.47 -1.47 6.08
C ARG A 78 -9.04 -1.78 5.59
N LYS A 79 -8.05 -1.06 6.10
CA LYS A 79 -6.66 -1.12 5.60
C LYS A 79 -5.99 -2.50 5.74
N ASP A 80 -6.59 -3.40 6.51
CA ASP A 80 -6.15 -4.77 6.76
C ASP A 80 -6.96 -5.85 6.04
N ILE A 81 -7.90 -5.44 5.17
CA ILE A 81 -8.66 -6.35 4.32
C ILE A 81 -7.72 -7.22 3.49
N SER A 82 -7.95 -8.53 3.49
CA SER A 82 -7.25 -9.44 2.59
C SER A 82 -7.70 -9.23 1.14
N LEU A 83 -6.88 -9.64 0.17
CA LEU A 83 -7.29 -9.58 -1.23
C LEU A 83 -8.52 -10.43 -1.53
N GLU A 84 -8.73 -11.51 -0.76
CA GLU A 84 -9.88 -12.40 -0.92
C GLU A 84 -11.16 -11.76 -0.36
N GLU A 85 -11.11 -11.16 0.83
CA GLU A 85 -12.24 -10.39 1.38
C GLU A 85 -12.57 -9.19 0.48
N LEU A 86 -11.56 -8.52 -0.06
CA LEU A 86 -11.76 -7.43 -1.00
C LEU A 86 -12.42 -7.93 -2.30
N ARG A 87 -12.00 -9.10 -2.80
CA ARG A 87 -12.64 -9.74 -3.95
C ARG A 87 -14.12 -10.01 -3.71
N ILE A 88 -14.47 -10.54 -2.54
CA ILE A 88 -15.86 -10.84 -2.15
C ILE A 88 -16.67 -9.55 -2.08
N ALA A 89 -16.18 -8.52 -1.38
CA ALA A 89 -16.85 -7.23 -1.26
C ALA A 89 -17.05 -6.54 -2.62
N LEU A 90 -16.07 -6.64 -3.52
CA LEU A 90 -16.20 -6.10 -4.88
C LEU A 90 -17.20 -6.87 -5.73
N ALA A 91 -17.30 -8.20 -5.56
CA ALA A 91 -18.29 -9.02 -6.24
C ALA A 91 -19.71 -8.63 -5.82
N GLU A 92 -19.94 -8.37 -4.53
CA GLU A 92 -21.21 -7.84 -4.01
C GLU A 92 -21.54 -6.46 -4.62
N ALA A 93 -20.52 -5.62 -4.87
CA ALA A 93 -20.64 -4.33 -5.56
C ALA A 93 -20.64 -4.43 -7.11
N GLY A 94 -20.85 -5.62 -7.68
CA GLY A 94 -20.97 -5.86 -9.12
C GLY A 94 -19.67 -5.89 -9.92
N LEU A 95 -18.51 -5.93 -9.25
CA LEU A 95 -17.19 -5.96 -9.89
C LEU A 95 -16.47 -7.30 -9.65
N THR A 96 -16.54 -8.19 -10.64
CA THR A 96 -15.81 -9.46 -10.61
C THR A 96 -14.36 -9.27 -11.04
N VAL A 97 -13.41 -9.47 -10.12
CA VAL A 97 -11.96 -9.39 -10.37
C VAL A 97 -11.28 -10.59 -9.71
N SER A 98 -10.18 -11.08 -10.29
CA SER A 98 -9.38 -12.14 -9.67
C SER A 98 -8.44 -11.57 -8.61
N VAL A 99 -8.05 -12.40 -7.62
CA VAL A 99 -7.05 -12.02 -6.60
C VAL A 99 -5.74 -11.55 -7.25
N ALA A 100 -5.28 -12.22 -8.31
CA ALA A 100 -4.10 -11.80 -9.07
C ALA A 100 -4.30 -10.44 -9.77
N GLY A 101 -5.52 -10.14 -10.23
CA GLY A 101 -5.89 -8.83 -10.76
C GLY A 101 -5.78 -7.73 -9.71
N LEU A 102 -6.31 -7.96 -8.51
CA LEU A 102 -6.19 -7.04 -7.37
C LEU A 102 -4.73 -6.88 -6.93
N HIS A 103 -3.95 -7.96 -6.92
CA HIS A 103 -2.52 -7.88 -6.64
C HIS A 103 -1.79 -6.96 -7.63
N ARG A 104 -2.02 -7.14 -8.93
CA ARG A 104 -1.44 -6.27 -9.97
C ARG A 104 -1.93 -4.82 -9.86
N PHE A 105 -3.20 -4.62 -9.53
CA PHE A 105 -3.80 -3.30 -9.29
C PHE A 105 -3.05 -2.52 -8.20
N PHE A 106 -2.84 -3.16 -7.04
CA PHE A 106 -2.11 -2.55 -5.93
C PHE A 106 -0.61 -2.41 -6.24
N ALA A 107 0.01 -3.40 -6.88
CA ALA A 107 1.43 -3.34 -7.24
C ALA A 107 1.74 -2.18 -8.19
N ARG A 108 0.89 -1.94 -9.21
CA ARG A 108 1.02 -0.81 -10.13
C ARG A 108 0.90 0.55 -9.43
N ARG A 109 0.23 0.61 -8.27
CA ARG A 109 0.05 1.81 -7.44
C ARG A 109 1.08 1.91 -6.30
N GLY A 110 2.06 1.01 -6.26
CA GLY A 110 3.04 0.99 -5.17
C GLY A 110 2.44 0.63 -3.80
N MET A 111 1.26 0.01 -3.74
CA MET A 111 0.61 -0.38 -2.48
C MET A 111 1.05 -1.78 -2.06
N THR A 112 1.94 -1.82 -1.07
CA THR A 112 2.61 -3.06 -0.63
C THR A 112 2.03 -3.58 0.65
N ARG A 113 2.08 -4.91 0.86
CA ARG A 113 1.71 -5.52 2.14
C ARG A 113 2.77 -5.15 3.18
N LYS A 114 2.36 -4.57 4.29
CA LYS A 114 3.24 -4.14 5.38
C LYS A 114 2.76 -4.73 6.70
N LYS A 115 3.72 -5.00 7.59
CA LYS A 115 3.42 -5.25 9.00
C LYS A 115 2.77 -3.98 9.56
N ARG A 116 1.75 -4.19 10.37
CA ARG A 116 1.06 -3.11 11.06
C ARG A 116 1.91 -2.64 12.23
N ASP A 117 2.04 -1.32 12.35
CA ASP A 117 2.50 -0.68 13.58
C ASP A 117 1.26 -0.28 14.38
N TRP A 118 1.24 -0.64 15.66
CA TRP A 118 0.14 -0.35 16.56
C TRP A 118 0.32 1.04 17.15
N ASP A 119 -0.59 1.94 16.84
CA ASP A 119 -0.70 3.22 17.54
C ASP A 119 -1.66 3.04 18.73
N ALA A 120 -1.20 3.46 19.91
CA ALA A 120 -2.00 3.43 21.12
C ALA A 120 -3.01 4.59 21.11
N ILE A 121 -4.12 4.43 20.38
CA ILE A 121 -5.15 5.49 20.20
C ILE A 121 -5.59 6.11 21.53
N GLU A 122 -5.62 5.35 22.62
CA GLU A 122 -5.99 5.86 23.93
C GLU A 122 -5.09 7.03 24.39
N GLN A 123 -3.84 7.09 23.93
CA GLN A 123 -2.93 8.20 24.21
C GLN A 123 -3.43 9.53 23.64
N ASP A 124 -4.19 9.51 22.54
CA ASP A 124 -4.75 10.72 21.91
C ASP A 124 -6.03 11.19 22.60
N ARG A 125 -6.57 10.43 23.57
CA ARG A 125 -7.76 10.86 24.30
C ARG A 125 -7.45 12.10 25.13
N PRO A 126 -8.31 13.14 25.12
CA PRO A 126 -8.03 14.41 25.79
C PRO A 126 -7.77 14.27 27.30
N ASP A 127 -8.43 13.32 27.96
CA ASP A 127 -8.22 13.03 29.39
C ASP A 127 -6.85 12.39 29.65
N VAL A 128 -6.42 11.47 28.79
CA VAL A 128 -5.11 10.80 28.87
C VAL A 128 -3.98 11.78 28.55
N LEU A 129 -4.12 12.62 27.53
CA LEU A 129 -3.15 13.68 27.21
C LEU A 129 -2.96 14.63 28.39
N ARG A 130 -4.06 15.12 29.00
CA ARG A 130 -3.98 15.98 30.19
C ARG A 130 -3.25 15.31 31.34
N GLN A 131 -3.55 14.04 31.61
CA GLN A 131 -2.85 13.28 32.66
C GLN A 131 -1.37 13.10 32.37
N ARG A 132 -0.99 12.86 31.11
CA ARG A 132 0.42 12.76 30.71
C ARG A 132 1.15 14.07 30.88
N HIS A 133 0.58 15.18 30.39
CA HIS A 133 1.14 16.51 30.58
C HIS A 133 1.32 16.84 32.06
N TYR A 134 0.27 16.64 32.86
CA TYR A 134 0.35 16.82 34.31
C TYR A 134 1.43 15.94 34.93
N TRP A 135 1.51 14.66 34.56
CA TRP A 135 2.53 13.76 35.08
C TRP A 135 3.93 14.28 34.75
N PHE A 136 4.23 14.63 33.49
CA PHE A 136 5.53 15.15 33.05
C PHE A 136 5.91 16.46 33.73
N GLU A 137 4.99 17.42 33.82
CA GLU A 137 5.23 18.73 34.45
C GLU A 137 5.54 18.61 35.95
N ASN A 138 5.08 17.55 36.60
CA ASN A 138 5.31 17.30 38.02
C ASN A 138 6.51 16.36 38.30
N GLN A 139 7.31 15.97 37.30
CA GLN A 139 8.50 15.11 37.47
C GLN A 139 9.79 15.91 37.79
N VAL A 140 9.71 16.92 38.66
CA VAL A 140 10.83 17.85 38.86
C VAL A 140 12.01 17.23 39.62
N ASP A 141 11.76 16.17 40.42
CA ASP A 141 12.74 15.59 41.35
C ASP A 141 12.86 14.04 41.26
N LEU A 142 12.58 13.43 40.10
CA LEU A 142 12.84 12.00 39.95
C LEU A 142 14.35 11.72 39.84
N GLU A 143 14.91 11.03 40.84
CA GLU A 143 16.26 10.47 40.76
C GLU A 143 16.20 9.12 40.00
N PRO A 144 16.73 9.03 38.75
CA PRO A 144 16.57 7.82 37.93
C PRO A 144 17.17 6.56 38.56
N GLU A 145 18.19 6.72 39.39
CA GLU A 145 18.91 5.64 40.08
C GLU A 145 18.07 4.97 41.18
N ARG A 146 16.97 5.60 41.62
CA ARG A 146 16.05 5.08 42.64
C ARG A 146 14.75 4.53 42.07
N LEU A 147 14.58 4.56 40.74
CA LEU A 147 13.36 4.10 40.08
C LEU A 147 13.41 2.59 39.82
N VAL A 148 12.39 1.88 40.28
CA VAL A 148 12.11 0.50 39.90
C VAL A 148 10.86 0.49 39.05
N PHE A 149 10.99 0.04 37.81
CA PHE A 149 9.86 -0.15 36.91
C PHE A 149 9.31 -1.57 37.07
N ILE A 150 8.02 -1.64 37.38
CA ILE A 150 7.27 -2.90 37.44
C ILE A 150 6.29 -2.86 36.27
N ASP A 151 6.44 -3.80 35.34
CA ASP A 151 5.50 -4.00 34.24
C ASP A 151 4.89 -5.40 34.36
N GLU A 152 3.59 -5.48 34.14
CA GLU A 152 2.86 -6.75 34.14
C GLU A 152 2.57 -7.15 32.69
N THR A 153 3.25 -8.19 32.22
CA THR A 153 3.04 -8.69 30.86
C THR A 153 1.97 -9.78 30.84
N TRP A 154 0.84 -9.51 30.19
CA TRP A 154 -0.18 -10.52 29.87
C TRP A 154 -0.01 -11.06 28.45
N THR A 155 -0.37 -12.32 28.22
CA THR A 155 -0.49 -12.89 26.87
C THR A 155 -1.79 -12.47 26.23
N ALA A 156 -1.71 -11.57 25.25
CA ALA A 156 -2.88 -11.14 24.50
C ALA A 156 -3.44 -12.29 23.63
N THR A 157 -4.65 -12.75 23.92
CA THR A 157 -5.42 -13.71 23.08
C THR A 157 -6.12 -13.03 21.90
N ASN A 158 -5.89 -11.73 21.70
CA ASN A 158 -6.59 -10.94 20.72
C ASN A 158 -6.10 -11.27 19.30
N MET A 159 -6.92 -11.98 18.52
CA MET A 159 -6.63 -12.42 17.15
C MET A 159 -6.76 -11.27 16.14
N THR A 160 -5.91 -10.25 16.28
CA THR A 160 -5.90 -9.12 15.36
C THR A 160 -4.98 -9.39 14.16
N ARG A 161 -5.38 -8.90 12.98
CA ARG A 161 -4.59 -9.04 11.75
C ARG A 161 -3.28 -8.26 11.88
N SER A 162 -2.14 -8.93 11.72
CA SER A 162 -0.81 -8.31 11.89
C SER A 162 -0.31 -7.49 10.69
N HIS A 163 -1.06 -7.49 9.58
CA HIS A 163 -0.64 -6.88 8.32
C HIS A 163 -1.81 -6.18 7.63
N GLY A 164 -1.49 -5.22 6.79
CA GLY A 164 -2.39 -4.59 5.83
C GLY A 164 -1.62 -4.13 4.61
N ARG A 165 -2.21 -3.27 3.79
CA ARG A 165 -1.49 -2.63 2.67
C ARG A 165 -1.36 -1.13 2.92
N CYS A 166 -0.26 -0.53 2.48
CA CYS A 166 -0.07 0.92 2.42
C CYS A 166 0.91 1.28 1.29
N ALA A 167 1.05 2.58 1.01
CA ALA A 167 2.00 3.05 0.01
C ALA A 167 3.43 2.63 0.37
N ARG A 168 4.20 2.25 -0.65
CA ARG A 168 5.59 1.82 -0.48
C ARG A 168 6.41 2.98 0.09
N GLY A 169 7.05 2.73 1.22
CA GLY A 169 7.86 3.74 1.93
C GLY A 169 7.14 4.30 3.15
N GLU A 170 5.82 4.14 3.25
CA GLU A 170 5.04 4.57 4.40
C GLU A 170 4.88 3.44 5.43
N ARG A 171 4.66 3.84 6.69
CA ARG A 171 4.27 2.92 7.77
C ARG A 171 2.76 2.75 7.76
N LEU A 172 2.30 1.50 7.92
CA LEU A 172 0.89 1.21 8.11
C LEU A 172 0.54 1.43 9.59
N ARG A 173 0.04 2.63 9.89
CA ARG A 173 -0.50 3.00 11.19
C ARG A 173 -1.96 2.59 11.28
N MET A 174 -2.28 1.81 12.30
CA MET A 174 -3.65 1.44 12.60
C MET A 174 -3.87 1.43 14.09
N GLY A 175 -5.07 1.82 14.47
CA GLY A 175 -5.55 1.70 15.82
C GLY A 175 -5.52 0.28 16.36
N TYR A 176 -5.09 0.12 17.60
CA TYR A 176 -5.37 -1.10 18.33
C TYR A 176 -6.86 -1.12 18.74
N PRO A 177 -7.66 -2.10 18.32
CA PRO A 177 -9.06 -2.19 18.77
C PRO A 177 -9.06 -2.53 20.26
N HIS A 178 -9.40 -1.54 21.10
CA HIS A 178 -9.59 -1.74 22.53
C HIS A 178 -11.09 -1.86 22.82
N GLY A 179 -11.50 -2.97 23.43
CA GLY A 179 -12.89 -3.21 23.84
C GLY A 179 -13.14 -4.65 24.29
N ARG A 180 -13.96 -4.82 25.34
CA ARG A 180 -14.72 -6.07 25.56
C ARG A 180 -15.70 -6.19 24.40
N GLY A 181 -15.29 -6.82 23.31
CA GLY A 181 -16.22 -7.30 22.31
C GLY A 181 -16.92 -8.53 22.84
N ASP A 182 -18.25 -8.57 22.74
CA ASP A 182 -19.08 -9.75 22.99
C ASP A 182 -18.69 -10.90 22.06
N ALA A 183 -17.57 -11.56 22.34
CA ALA A 183 -17.32 -12.90 21.87
C ALA A 183 -18.15 -13.82 22.77
N ARG A 184 -19.28 -14.30 22.23
CA ARG A 184 -20.09 -15.37 22.80
C ARG A 184 -19.21 -16.62 22.98
N GLN A 185 -18.51 -16.72 24.10
CA GLN A 185 -17.84 -17.94 24.53
C GLN A 185 -18.84 -18.78 25.33
N ARG A 186 -19.26 -19.90 24.72
CA ARG A 186 -19.96 -20.97 25.44
C ARG A 186 -18.97 -21.61 26.40
N GLY A 187 -19.32 -21.60 27.69
CA GLY A 187 -18.85 -22.55 28.71
C GLY A 187 -17.43 -22.38 29.22
N ALA A 188 -17.29 -21.78 30.41
CA ALA A 188 -16.82 -22.42 31.64
C ALA A 188 -16.74 -21.36 32.74
N GLU A 189 -17.45 -21.59 33.84
CA GLU A 189 -17.43 -20.74 35.04
C GLU A 189 -16.02 -20.63 35.62
N GLY A 190 -15.66 -19.41 35.99
CA GLY A 190 -14.44 -19.08 36.72
C GLY A 190 -14.56 -17.65 37.21
N SER A 191 -14.82 -17.54 38.51
CA SER A 191 -15.08 -16.32 39.25
C SER A 191 -14.05 -15.21 39.06
N GLY A 192 -14.53 -13.97 39.01
CA GLY A 192 -13.94 -12.91 39.83
C GLY A 192 -12.95 -11.93 39.17
N ILE A 193 -13.43 -10.68 39.13
CA ILE A 193 -12.68 -9.43 39.36
C ILE A 193 -12.49 -8.54 38.12
N LYS A 194 -13.22 -7.41 38.18
CA LYS A 194 -12.99 -6.16 37.46
C LYS A 194 -12.39 -5.16 38.48
N LYS A 195 -11.25 -4.53 38.18
CA LYS A 195 -11.14 -3.08 37.84
C LYS A 195 -9.67 -2.64 37.79
N CYS A 196 -9.35 -1.96 36.70
CA CYS A 196 -8.24 -1.02 36.59
C CYS A 196 -8.56 0.22 37.43
N MET A 197 -7.70 0.51 38.41
CA MET A 197 -7.49 1.82 39.04
C MET A 197 -6.29 1.71 39.97
N THR A 198 -5.12 2.16 39.55
CA THR A 198 -4.01 2.38 40.47
C THR A 198 -3.90 3.87 40.71
N ARG A 199 -4.61 4.36 41.73
CA ARG A 199 -4.19 5.58 42.42
C ARG A 199 -2.91 5.24 43.20
N PRO A 200 -1.85 6.05 43.14
CA PRO A 200 -0.72 5.86 44.04
C PRO A 200 -1.20 6.15 45.47
N VAL A 201 -1.10 5.16 46.34
CA VAL A 201 -1.21 5.35 47.80
C VAL A 201 0.14 5.89 48.26
N PRO A 202 0.22 7.03 48.98
CA PRO A 202 1.49 7.48 49.53
C PRO A 202 1.93 6.48 50.60
N ALA A 203 3.19 6.06 50.52
CA ALA A 203 3.82 5.21 51.51
C ALA A 203 3.72 5.88 52.89
N ARG A 204 2.84 5.36 53.75
CA ARG A 204 3.05 5.49 55.19
C ARG A 204 4.00 4.38 55.60
N ALA A 205 5.13 4.80 56.15
CA ALA A 205 6.00 3.96 56.95
C ALA A 205 5.21 3.34 58.11
N ASP A 206 5.83 2.35 58.74
CA ASP A 206 5.50 1.73 60.02
C ASP A 206 4.87 0.32 59.86
N TRP A 207 5.76 -0.66 59.70
CA TRP A 207 5.53 -2.06 60.05
C TRP A 207 6.43 -2.40 61.26
N TRP A 208 5.83 -2.38 62.45
CA TRP A 208 6.06 -3.35 63.53
C TRP A 208 4.71 -3.95 63.89
#